data_AF-A0A939C4F4-F1
#
_entry.id   AF-A0A939C4F4-F1
#
_cell.length_a   1.000
_cell.length_b   1.000
_cell.length_c   1.000
_cell.angle_alpha   90.00
_cell.angle_beta   90.00
_cell.angle_gamma   90.00
#
_symmetry.space_group_name_H-M   'P 1'
#
loop_
_entity.id
_entity.type
_entity.pdbx_description
1 polymer ?
#
loop_
_entity_poly.entity_id
_entity_poly.type
_entity_poly.pdbx_seq_one_letter_code
_entity_poly.pdbx_strand_id
1 'polypeptide(L)'
;MSRKWMQKTLMNLGFTEKDSQVYLFLANEGPRKAKEIAEALNMCSAQLYSILKKLQNNGLVIASSSRSALFSAVIFEKALELLVEAKREQHEALLASKEELLSTWRSLTKRDDEKS
;
A
#
# COMPACT_ATOMS: atom_id res chain seq x y z
N MET A 1 -8.81 -16.02 16.76
CA MET A 1 -7.43 -15.94 16.22
C MET A 1 -7.32 -15.45 14.76
N SER A 2 -8.39 -15.29 13.97
CA SER A 2 -8.26 -15.03 12.51
C SER A 2 -8.03 -13.56 12.10
N ARG A 3 -8.85 -12.60 12.56
CA ARG A 3 -8.83 -11.21 12.04
C ARG A 3 -7.56 -10.42 12.39
N LYS A 4 -7.09 -10.52 13.64
CA LYS A 4 -5.88 -9.82 14.10
C LYS A 4 -4.63 -10.30 13.36
N TRP A 5 -4.55 -11.60 13.09
CA TRP A 5 -3.46 -12.16 12.29
C TRP A 5 -3.52 -11.67 10.85
N MET A 6 -4.70 -11.71 10.21
CA MET A 6 -4.90 -11.21 8.85
C MET A 6 -4.47 -9.75 8.71
N GLN A 7 -4.90 -8.88 9.64
CA GLN A 7 -4.52 -7.47 9.63
C GLN A 7 -2.99 -7.29 9.75
N LYS A 8 -2.35 -8.02 10.67
CA LYS A 8 -0.88 -7.99 10.82
C LYS A 8 -0.16 -8.46 9.56
N THR A 9 -0.67 -9.50 8.91
CA THR A 9 -0.09 -10.02 7.66
C THR A 9 -0.23 -8.99 6.52
N LEU A 10 -1.39 -8.34 6.39
CA LEU A 10 -1.58 -7.25 5.41
C LEU A 10 -0.63 -6.08 5.67
N MET A 11 -0.36 -5.75 6.94
CA MET A 11 0.61 -4.71 7.28
C MET A 11 2.03 -5.09 6.82
N ASN A 12 2.43 -6.34 7.01
CA ASN A 12 3.73 -6.83 6.52
C ASN A 12 3.83 -6.77 4.99
N LEU A 13 2.71 -6.93 4.30
CA LEU A 13 2.61 -6.81 2.83
C LEU A 13 2.57 -5.37 2.33
N GLY A 14 2.54 -4.36 3.21
CA GLY A 14 2.69 -2.95 2.83
C GLY A 14 1.48 -2.06 3.12
N PHE A 15 0.43 -2.60 3.75
CA PHE A 15 -0.64 -1.76 4.29
C PHE A 15 -0.19 -1.02 5.55
N THR A 16 -0.71 0.19 5.75
CA THR A 16 -0.74 0.76 7.10
C THR A 16 -1.89 0.15 7.90
N GLU A 17 -1.88 0.34 9.22
CA GLU A 17 -2.99 -0.10 10.06
C GLU A 17 -4.34 0.47 9.58
N LYS A 18 -4.38 1.76 9.22
CA LYS A 18 -5.61 2.41 8.75
C LYS A 18 -6.00 1.94 7.34
N ASP A 19 -5.03 1.74 6.45
CA ASP A 19 -5.30 1.17 5.11
C ASP A 19 -5.98 -0.19 5.23
N SER A 20 -5.47 -1.04 6.14
CA SER A 20 -6.04 -2.36 6.41
C SER A 20 -7.46 -2.29 6.97
N GLN A 21 -7.75 -1.34 7.86
CA GLN A 21 -9.10 -1.16 8.40
C GLN A 21 -10.08 -0.73 7.31
N VAL A 22 -9.73 0.27 6.48
CA VAL A 22 -10.59 0.77 5.40
C VAL A 22 -10.84 -0.31 4.35
N TYR A 23 -9.78 -1.00 3.92
CA TYR A 23 -9.90 -2.07 2.92
C TYR A 23 -10.74 -3.24 3.45
N LEU A 24 -10.46 -3.74 4.66
CA LEU A 24 -11.21 -4.86 5.24
C LEU A 24 -12.67 -4.50 5.51
N PHE A 25 -12.97 -3.26 5.88
CA PHE A 25 -14.34 -2.78 6.00
C PHE A 25 -15.07 -2.87 4.66
N LEU A 26 -14.50 -2.32 3.60
CA LEU A 26 -15.09 -2.38 2.26
C LEU A 26 -15.22 -3.80 1.71
N ALA A 27 -14.24 -4.67 2.00
CA ALA A 27 -14.27 -6.07 1.58
C ALA A 27 -15.36 -6.87 2.31
N ASN A 28 -15.66 -6.53 3.57
CA ASN A 28 -16.68 -7.22 4.38
C ASN A 28 -18.09 -6.67 4.16
N GLU A 29 -18.23 -5.35 4.10
CA GLU A 29 -19.53 -4.65 4.04
C GLU A 29 -20.01 -4.40 2.61
N GLY A 30 -19.11 -4.53 1.63
CA GLY A 30 -19.35 -4.18 0.24
C GLY A 30 -19.26 -2.67 -0.01
N PRO A 31 -19.77 -2.20 -1.16
CA PRO A 31 -19.64 -0.81 -1.57
C PRO A 31 -20.30 0.16 -0.57
N ARG A 32 -19.59 1.24 -0.20
CA ARG A 32 -20.07 2.27 0.74
C ARG A 32 -19.62 3.67 0.31
N LYS A 33 -20.38 4.69 0.75
CA LYS A 33 -19.99 6.09 0.54
C LYS A 33 -18.89 6.49 1.52
N ALA A 34 -18.05 7.46 1.14
CA ALA A 34 -17.00 7.97 2.03
C ALA A 34 -17.53 8.42 3.39
N LYS A 35 -18.71 9.05 3.45
CA LYS A 35 -19.34 9.47 4.71
C LYS A 35 -19.65 8.29 5.63
N GLU A 36 -20.21 7.22 5.07
CA GLU A 36 -20.56 6.00 5.80
C GLU A 36 -19.30 5.30 6.33
N ILE A 37 -18.24 5.25 5.53
CA ILE A 37 -16.95 4.67 5.94
C ILE A 37 -16.33 5.50 7.07
N ALA A 38 -16.35 6.83 6.95
CA ALA A 38 -15.81 7.75 7.96
C ALA A 38 -16.54 7.59 9.30
N GLU A 39 -17.86 7.52 9.28
CA GLU A 39 -18.70 7.31 10.46
C GLU A 39 -18.45 5.93 11.07
N ALA A 40 -18.43 4.86 10.26
CA ALA A 40 -18.24 3.50 10.75
C ALA A 40 -16.85 3.26 11.36
N LEU A 41 -15.81 3.90 10.81
CA LEU A 41 -14.43 3.74 11.28
C LEU A 41 -13.96 4.86 12.22
N ASN A 42 -14.86 5.78 12.58
CA ASN A 42 -14.56 6.97 13.39
C ASN A 42 -13.31 7.72 12.87
N MET A 43 -13.25 7.94 11.56
CA MET A 43 -12.15 8.62 10.87
C MET A 43 -12.57 10.00 10.40
N CYS A 44 -11.63 10.96 10.43
CA CYS A 44 -11.87 12.26 9.82
C CYS A 44 -11.87 12.16 8.28
N SER A 45 -12.72 12.93 7.61
CA SER A 45 -12.90 12.85 6.16
C SER A 45 -11.60 13.05 5.38
N ALA A 46 -10.75 14.00 5.79
CA ALA A 46 -9.48 14.27 5.11
C ALA A 46 -8.53 13.06 5.13
N GLN A 47 -8.44 12.38 6.28
CA GLN A 47 -7.65 11.16 6.41
C GLN A 47 -8.22 10.03 5.55
N LEU A 48 -9.54 9.83 5.58
CA LEU A 48 -10.19 8.80 4.79
C LEU A 48 -9.96 9.00 3.29
N TYR A 49 -10.14 10.21 2.77
CA TYR A 49 -9.93 10.47 1.34
C TYR A 49 -8.47 10.25 0.93
N SER A 50 -7.50 10.57 1.79
CA SER A 50 -6.09 10.24 1.54
C SER A 50 -5.88 8.73 1.40
N ILE A 51 -6.47 7.95 2.32
CA ILE A 51 -6.40 6.48 2.29
C ILE A 51 -7.11 5.92 1.07
N LEU A 52 -8.34 6.34 0.78
CA LEU A 52 -9.12 5.89 -0.38
C LEU A 52 -8.38 6.19 -1.68
N LYS A 53 -7.79 7.38 -1.82
CA LYS A 53 -7.00 7.75 -2.99
C LYS A 53 -5.77 6.87 -3.13
N LYS A 54 -5.05 6.59 -2.04
CA LYS A 54 -3.89 5.69 -2.04
C LYS A 54 -4.29 4.27 -2.43
N LEU A 55 -5.34 3.73 -1.83
CA LEU A 55 -5.86 2.40 -2.14
C LEU A 55 -6.34 2.30 -3.59
N GLN A 56 -6.97 3.36 -4.11
CA GLN A 56 -7.41 3.42 -5.50
C GLN A 56 -6.24 3.47 -6.48
N ASN A 57 -5.22 4.30 -6.20
CA ASN A 57 -4.01 4.36 -7.02
C ASN A 57 -3.28 3.01 -7.08
N ASN A 58 -3.36 2.23 -6.01
CA ASN A 58 -2.77 0.89 -5.93
C ASN A 58 -3.69 -0.21 -6.48
N GLY A 59 -4.84 0.14 -7.06
CA GLY A 59 -5.80 -0.83 -7.62
C GLY A 59 -6.50 -1.70 -6.57
N LEU A 60 -6.52 -1.30 -5.30
CA LEU A 60 -7.11 -2.06 -4.19
C LEU A 60 -8.57 -1.66 -3.91
N VAL A 61 -8.95 -0.45 -4.32
CA VAL A 61 -10.31 0.09 -4.18
C VAL A 61 -10.72 0.73 -5.51
N ILE A 62 -12.00 0.60 -5.86
CA ILE A 62 -12.60 1.21 -7.04
C ILE A 62 -13.64 2.23 -6.56
N ALA A 63 -13.71 3.38 -7.24
CA ALA A 63 -14.73 4.39 -7.01
C ALA A 63 -15.72 4.41 -8.18
N SER A 64 -17.02 4.48 -7.91
CA SER A 64 -18.04 4.66 -8.95
C SER A 64 -17.98 6.07 -9.54
N SER A 65 -18.30 6.19 -10.83
CA SER A 65 -18.29 7.45 -11.60
C SER A 65 -19.49 8.39 -11.31
N SER A 66 -20.05 8.33 -10.11
CA SER A 66 -21.24 9.10 -9.70
C SER A 66 -20.87 10.31 -8.85
N ARG A 67 -21.75 11.34 -8.84
CA ARG A 67 -21.64 12.54 -7.98
C ARG A 67 -21.51 12.21 -6.49
N SER A 68 -22.07 11.06 -6.07
CA SER A 68 -21.82 10.43 -4.78
C SER A 68 -21.13 9.10 -5.05
N ALA A 69 -19.79 9.13 -5.09
CA ALA A 69 -19.00 7.93 -5.38
C ALA A 69 -19.18 6.88 -4.28
N LEU A 70 -19.49 5.66 -4.71
CA LEU A 70 -19.38 4.46 -3.90
C LEU A 70 -17.98 3.90 -4.05
N PHE A 71 -17.37 3.56 -2.92
CA PHE A 71 -16.07 2.91 -2.89
C PHE A 71 -16.29 1.43 -2.64
N SER A 72 -15.64 0.59 -3.43
CA SER A 72 -15.69 -0.87 -3.32
C SER A 72 -14.29 -1.44 -3.26
N ALA A 73 -14.04 -2.38 -2.36
CA ALA A 73 -12.79 -3.12 -2.36
C ALA A 73 -12.71 -4.03 -3.60
N VAL A 74 -11.52 -4.15 -4.17
CA VAL A 74 -11.20 -5.25 -5.07
C VAL A 74 -11.22 -6.56 -4.29
N ILE A 75 -11.64 -7.65 -4.93
CA ILE A 75 -11.73 -8.98 -4.30
C ILE A 75 -10.41 -9.38 -3.63
N PHE A 76 -10.51 -10.10 -2.52
CA PHE A 76 -9.40 -10.31 -1.61
C PHE A 76 -8.21 -11.03 -2.26
N GLU A 77 -8.49 -12.05 -3.07
CA GLU A 77 -7.50 -12.80 -3.83
C GLU A 77 -6.68 -11.87 -4.73
N LYS A 78 -7.35 -10.98 -5.46
CA LYS A 78 -6.69 -10.03 -6.36
C LYS A 78 -5.89 -8.99 -5.60
N ALA A 79 -6.39 -8.52 -4.46
CA ALA A 79 -5.65 -7.60 -3.61
C ALA A 79 -4.35 -8.24 -3.06
N LEU A 80 -4.39 -9.53 -2.69
CA LEU A 80 -3.19 -10.26 -2.28
C LEU A 80 -2.18 -10.40 -3.41
N GLU A 81 -2.61 -10.70 -4.63
CA GLU A 81 -1.72 -10.73 -5.81
C GLU A 81 -1.01 -9.38 -6.01
N LEU A 82 -1.77 -8.28 -5.99
CA LEU A 82 -1.23 -6.92 -6.15
C LEU A 82 -0.22 -6.58 -5.05
N LEU A 83 -0.51 -6.99 -3.81
CA LEU A 83 0.38 -6.77 -2.67
C LEU A 83 1.69 -7.56 -2.76
N VAL A 84 1.61 -8.82 -3.16
CA VAL A 84 2.79 -9.67 -3.36
C VAL A 84 3.66 -9.12 -4.48
N GLU A 85 3.05 -8.68 -5.58
CA GLU A 85 3.80 -8.12 -6.70
C GLU A 85 4.47 -6.78 -6.34
N ALA A 86 3.75 -5.89 -5.66
CA ALA A 86 4.35 -4.65 -5.16
C ALA A 86 5.54 -4.91 -4.21
N LYS A 87 5.50 -5.99 -3.43
CA LYS A 87 6.64 -6.40 -2.57
C LYS A 87 7.82 -6.95 -3.37
N ARG A 88 7.57 -7.68 -4.46
CA ARG A 88 8.60 -8.14 -5.39
C ARG A 88 9.31 -6.95 -6.03
N GLU A 89 8.56 -6.00 -6.59
CA GLU A 89 9.10 -4.80 -7.21
C GLU A 89 9.95 -3.98 -6.22
N GLN A 90 9.49 -3.83 -4.97
CA GLN A 90 10.26 -3.18 -3.90
C GLN A 90 11.59 -3.91 -3.62
N HIS A 91 11.58 -5.24 -3.62
CA HIS A 91 12.79 -6.04 -3.38
C HIS A 91 13.78 -5.92 -4.55
N GLU A 92 13.31 -5.96 -5.79
CA GLU A 92 14.14 -5.77 -6.98
C GLU A 92 14.77 -4.37 -7.02
N ALA A 93 13.99 -3.34 -6.71
CA ALA A 93 14.51 -1.97 -6.60
C ALA A 93 15.58 -1.84 -5.50
N LEU A 94 15.39 -2.50 -4.35
CA LEU A 94 16.38 -2.51 -3.26
C LEU A 94 17.69 -3.16 -3.69
N LEU A 95 17.63 -4.29 -4.41
CA LEU A 95 18.82 -4.96 -4.94
C LEU A 95 19.55 -4.07 -5.95
N ALA A 96 18.82 -3.39 -6.84
CA ALA A 96 19.42 -2.45 -7.78
C ALA A 96 20.14 -1.30 -7.07
N SER A 97 19.49 -0.66 -6.08
CA SER A 97 20.11 0.42 -5.28
C SER A 97 21.34 -0.05 -4.51
N LYS A 98 21.34 -1.28 -3.96
CA LYS A 98 22.51 -1.86 -3.30
C LYS A 98 23.71 -1.92 -4.25
N GLU A 99 23.50 -2.41 -5.46
CA GLU A 99 24.57 -2.59 -6.44
C GLU A 99 25.08 -1.25 -6.98
N GLU A 100 24.19 -0.28 -7.20
CA GLU A 100 24.55 1.10 -7.54
C GLU A 100 25.41 1.74 -6.45
N LEU A 101 25.00 1.63 -5.17
CA LEU A 101 25.76 2.14 -4.03
C LEU A 101 27.15 1.51 -3.93
N LEU A 102 27.26 0.19 -4.09
CA LEU A 102 28.54 -0.51 -4.06
C LEU A 102 29.44 -0.08 -5.23
N SER A 103 28.89 0.09 -6.43
CA SER A 103 29.64 0.56 -7.60
C SER A 103 30.18 1.99 -7.39
N THR A 104 29.33 2.87 -6.86
CA THR A 104 29.68 4.27 -6.54
C THR A 104 30.76 4.31 -5.49
N TRP A 105 30.62 3.55 -4.41
CA TRP A 105 31.61 3.46 -3.33
C TRP A 105 32.98 2.99 -3.84
N ARG A 106 33.03 1.91 -4.64
CA ARG A 106 34.28 1.41 -5.23
C ARG A 106 34.97 2.43 -6.13
N SER A 107 34.20 3.26 -6.84
CA SER A 107 34.74 4.32 -7.70
C SER A 107 35.32 5.51 -6.93
N LEU A 108 34.83 5.75 -5.71
CA LEU A 108 35.36 6.77 -4.82
C LEU A 108 36.69 6.31 -4.24
N THR A 109 36.74 5.09 -3.70
CA THR A 109 37.95 4.59 -3.02
C THR A 109 39.12 4.34 -3.98
N LYS A 110 38.87 3.90 -5.22
CA LYS A 110 39.94 3.72 -6.21
C LYS A 110 40.66 5.01 -6.62
N ARG A 111 40.02 6.17 -6.49
CA ARG A 111 40.61 7.47 -6.85
C ARG A 111 41.58 7.99 -5.79
N ASP A 112 41.51 7.48 -4.57
CA ASP A 112 42.40 7.88 -3.48
C ASP A 112 43.72 7.09 -3.50
N ASP A 113 43.72 5.86 -4.03
CA ASP A 113 44.93 5.02 -4.14
C ASP A 113 45.91 5.49 -5.25
N GLU A 114 45.43 6.18 -6.30
CA GLU A 114 46.28 6.66 -7.41
C GLU A 114 46.94 8.04 -7.14
N LYS A 115 46.65 8.68 -6.01
CA LYS A 115 47.19 9.98 -5.63
C LYS A 115 48.28 9.93 -4.55
N SER A 116 48.72 8.75 -4.13
CA SER A 116 49.73 8.57 -3.09
C SER A 116 51.06 8.05 -3.60
#